data_AF-A0A1I7RZI9-F1
#
_entry.id   AF-A0A1I7RZI9-F1
#
_cell.length_a   1.000
_cell.length_b   1.000
_cell.length_c   1.000
_cell.angle_alpha   90.00
_cell.angle_beta   90.00
_cell.angle_gamma   90.00
#
_symmetry.space_group_name_H-M   'P 1'
#
loop_
_entity.id
_entity.type
_entity.pdbx_description
1 polymer ?
#
loop_
_entity_poly.entity_id
_entity_poly.type
_entity_poly.pdbx_seq_one_letter_code
_entity_poly.pdbx_strand_id
1 'polypeptide(L)'
;MIITNVRIVWYASMNPLYNCSVPFLQLRSCRIRDSKFGPALVLETSVQSGEYILGFRVDPEERLKTVCKEVQTFHQSYMSAPVFGVQYQKDFVGAGFTSIEDLEEKPEQDDVVIDNKPMRVDAFAAYFSDNSGTAEQRAIVYSEELGVAVECLKPGFTMKDLWSISLD
;
A
#
# COMPACT_ATOMS: atom_id res chain seq x y z
N MET A 1 -23.25 -5.74 -8.36
CA MET A 1 -21.98 -4.99 -8.49
C MET A 1 -22.30 -3.51 -8.39
N ILE A 2 -21.51 -2.77 -7.63
CA ILE A 2 -21.64 -1.34 -7.39
C ILE A 2 -20.35 -0.68 -7.88
N ILE A 3 -20.48 0.34 -8.72
CA ILE A 3 -19.37 1.16 -9.19
C ILE A 3 -19.50 2.51 -8.48
N THR A 4 -18.41 2.96 -7.84
CA THR A 4 -18.32 4.29 -7.22
C THR A 4 -17.25 5.10 -7.93
N ASN A 5 -17.00 6.33 -7.50
CA ASN A 5 -15.91 7.16 -8.01
C ASN A 5 -14.51 6.74 -7.52
N VAL A 6 -14.39 5.91 -6.46
CA VAL A 6 -13.10 5.53 -5.87
C VAL A 6 -12.79 4.03 -5.97
N ARG A 7 -13.82 3.18 -6.12
CA ARG A 7 -13.69 1.72 -6.13
C ARG A 7 -14.88 1.00 -6.75
N ILE A 8 -14.67 -0.26 -7.10
CA ILE A 8 -15.71 -1.21 -7.52
C ILE A 8 -15.96 -2.19 -6.37
N VAL A 9 -17.23 -2.44 -6.05
CA VAL A 9 -17.62 -3.39 -5.00
C VAL A 9 -18.56 -4.43 -5.58
N TRP A 10 -18.33 -5.69 -5.25
CA TRP A 10 -19.26 -6.79 -5.53
C TRP A 10 -19.52 -7.57 -4.24
N TYR A 11 -20.74 -8.06 -4.08
CA TYR A 11 -21.12 -8.94 -2.98
C TYR A 11 -22.15 -9.95 -3.47
N ALA A 12 -22.18 -11.13 -2.86
CA ALA A 12 -23.17 -12.14 -3.15
C ALA A 12 -24.52 -11.78 -2.51
N SER A 13 -25.61 -11.95 -3.26
CA SER A 13 -26.96 -11.66 -2.77
C SER A 13 -27.40 -12.55 -1.60
N MET A 14 -26.96 -13.82 -1.60
CA MET A 14 -27.34 -14.80 -0.57
C MET A 14 -26.50 -14.67 0.70
N ASN A 15 -25.28 -14.17 0.60
CA ASN A 15 -24.38 -13.97 1.74
C ASN A 15 -23.49 -12.74 1.50
N PRO A 16 -23.82 -11.58 2.08
CA PRO A 16 -23.05 -10.35 1.91
C PRO A 16 -21.62 -10.44 2.46
N LEU A 17 -21.30 -11.41 3.33
CA LEU A 17 -19.93 -11.63 3.81
C LEU A 17 -19.01 -12.13 2.68
N TYR A 18 -19.58 -12.73 1.62
CA TYR A 18 -18.83 -13.03 0.41
C TYR A 18 -18.86 -11.82 -0.53
N ASN A 19 -17.83 -10.99 -0.42
CA ASN A 19 -17.70 -9.75 -1.16
C ASN A 19 -16.25 -9.52 -1.61
N CYS A 20 -16.08 -8.59 -2.54
CA CYS A 20 -14.79 -8.06 -2.94
C CYS A 20 -14.90 -6.57 -3.23
N SER A 21 -13.83 -5.84 -2.94
CA SER A 21 -13.73 -4.40 -3.15
C SER A 21 -12.40 -4.09 -3.81
N VAL A 22 -12.45 -3.49 -5.00
CA VAL A 22 -11.27 -3.19 -5.82
C VAL A 22 -11.18 -1.67 -5.99
N PRO A 23 -10.27 -0.98 -5.29
CA PRO A 23 -9.98 0.43 -5.50
C PRO A 23 -9.46 0.68 -6.91
N PHE A 24 -9.84 1.80 -7.52
CA PHE A 24 -9.29 2.16 -8.84
C PHE A 24 -7.78 2.31 -8.80
N LEU A 25 -7.22 2.79 -7.69
CA LEU A 25 -5.78 2.88 -7.49
C LEU A 25 -5.03 1.56 -7.71
N GLN A 26 -5.68 0.42 -7.40
CA GLN A 26 -5.10 -0.91 -7.55
C GLN A 26 -5.58 -1.64 -8.81
N LEU A 27 -6.51 -1.06 -9.57
CA LEU A 27 -6.99 -1.63 -10.82
C LEU A 27 -5.95 -1.40 -11.92
N ARG A 28 -5.44 -2.48 -12.50
CA ARG A 28 -4.52 -2.42 -13.64
C ARG A 28 -5.28 -2.33 -14.96
N SER A 29 -6.29 -3.18 -15.13
CA SER A 29 -7.09 -3.18 -16.35
C SER A 29 -8.50 -3.73 -16.12
N CYS A 30 -9.42 -3.28 -16.96
CA CYS A 30 -10.79 -3.80 -17.06
C CYS A 30 -11.07 -4.11 -18.53
N ARG A 31 -11.42 -5.37 -18.82
CA ARG A 31 -11.61 -5.86 -20.19
C ARG A 31 -12.65 -6.96 -20.24
N ILE A 32 -13.31 -7.11 -21.38
CA ILE A 32 -14.18 -8.26 -21.65
C ILE A 32 -13.32 -9.39 -22.20
N ARG A 33 -13.48 -10.60 -21.66
CA ARG A 33 -12.83 -11.81 -22.17
C ARG A 33 -13.83 -12.96 -22.20
N ASP A 34 -13.59 -13.89 -23.12
CA ASP A 34 -14.35 -15.14 -23.16
C ASP A 34 -13.98 -16.03 -21.97
N SER A 35 -15.00 -16.59 -21.34
CA SER A 35 -14.87 -17.58 -20.27
C SER A 35 -15.60 -18.87 -20.65
N LYS A 36 -15.43 -19.93 -19.85
CA LYS A 36 -16.18 -21.19 -20.01
C LYS A 36 -17.70 -21.00 -20.04
N PHE A 37 -18.21 -19.92 -19.45
CA PHE A 37 -19.64 -19.62 -19.32
C PHE A 37 -20.11 -18.47 -20.21
N GLY A 38 -19.30 -18.08 -21.21
CA GLY A 38 -19.55 -16.92 -22.08
C GLY A 38 -18.69 -15.71 -21.73
N PRO A 39 -18.94 -14.56 -22.39
CA PRO A 39 -18.17 -13.34 -22.17
C PRO A 39 -18.35 -12.83 -20.72
N ALA A 40 -17.24 -12.42 -20.11
CA ALA A 40 -17.20 -11.94 -18.73
C ALA A 40 -16.39 -10.65 -18.64
N LEU A 41 -16.76 -9.81 -17.67
CA LEU A 41 -15.98 -8.66 -17.25
C LEU A 41 -14.80 -9.18 -16.43
N VAL A 42 -13.58 -8.88 -16.87
CA VAL A 42 -12.36 -9.25 -16.18
C VAL A 42 -11.70 -8.00 -15.62
N LEU A 43 -11.55 -7.97 -14.29
CA LEU A 43 -10.79 -6.96 -13.58
C LEU A 43 -9.44 -7.57 -13.17
N GLU A 44 -8.36 -6.87 -13.50
CA GLU A 44 -7.01 -7.27 -13.13
C GLU A 44 -6.41 -6.21 -12.21
N THR A 45 -5.82 -6.67 -11.09
CA THR A 45 -5.16 -5.77 -10.13
C THR A 45 -3.67 -5.59 -10.42
N SER A 46 -3.06 -4.57 -9.82
CA SER A 46 -1.64 -4.27 -9.94
C SER A 46 -0.76 -5.36 -9.31
N VAL A 47 0.53 -5.38 -9.69
CA VAL A 47 1.51 -6.32 -9.11
C VAL A 47 1.69 -6.10 -7.62
N GLN A 48 1.64 -4.84 -7.18
CA GLN A 48 1.74 -4.46 -5.78
C GLN A 48 0.56 -4.98 -4.93
N SER A 49 -0.57 -5.32 -5.58
CA SER A 49 -1.76 -5.88 -4.93
C SER A 49 -1.92 -7.39 -5.13
N GLY A 50 -0.91 -8.10 -5.65
CA GLY A 50 -0.95 -9.57 -5.78
C GLY A 50 -1.54 -10.12 -7.08
N GLU A 51 -1.73 -9.28 -8.11
CA GLU A 51 -2.10 -9.72 -9.48
C GLU A 51 -3.39 -10.56 -9.59
N TYR A 52 -4.37 -10.29 -8.74
CA TYR A 52 -5.67 -10.95 -8.82
C TYR A 52 -6.38 -10.69 -10.16
N ILE A 53 -6.99 -11.77 -10.69
CA ILE A 53 -7.87 -11.75 -11.86
C ILE A 53 -9.28 -12.11 -11.40
N LEU A 54 -10.20 -11.15 -11.49
CA LEU A 54 -11.58 -11.28 -11.03
C LEU A 54 -12.53 -11.28 -12.24
N GLY A 55 -13.27 -12.37 -12.43
CA GLY A 55 -14.23 -12.52 -13.54
C GLY A 55 -15.68 -12.38 -13.08
N PHE A 56 -16.46 -11.52 -13.73
CA PHE A 56 -17.87 -11.30 -13.45
C PHE A 56 -18.72 -11.49 -14.70
N ARG A 57 -19.74 -12.34 -14.59
CA ARG A 57 -20.77 -12.45 -15.62
C ARG A 57 -21.80 -11.34 -15.43
N VAL A 58 -22.14 -10.65 -16.52
CA VAL A 58 -23.18 -9.61 -16.55
C VAL A 58 -24.08 -9.88 -17.74
N ASP A 59 -25.37 -10.15 -17.46
CA ASP A 59 -26.40 -10.34 -18.47
C ASP A 59 -27.35 -9.12 -18.48
N PRO A 60 -27.87 -8.68 -19.64
CA PRO A 60 -27.52 -9.12 -21.00
C PRO A 60 -26.15 -8.59 -21.47
N GLU A 61 -25.60 -9.13 -22.57
CA GLU A 61 -24.26 -8.77 -23.08
C GLU A 61 -24.11 -7.27 -23.41
N GLU A 62 -25.19 -6.60 -23.80
CA GLU A 62 -25.20 -5.15 -23.99
C GLU A 62 -24.83 -4.41 -22.70
N ARG A 63 -25.39 -4.86 -21.56
CA ARG A 63 -25.08 -4.30 -20.24
C ARG A 63 -23.63 -4.56 -19.86
N LEU A 64 -23.08 -5.71 -20.21
CA LEU A 64 -21.66 -6.02 -19.99
C LEU A 64 -20.74 -4.99 -20.67
N LYS A 65 -21.04 -4.63 -21.93
CA LYS A 65 -20.29 -3.61 -22.69
C LYS A 65 -20.39 -2.24 -22.03
N THR A 66 -21.60 -1.84 -21.61
CA THR A 66 -21.83 -0.57 -20.90
C THR A 66 -21.06 -0.51 -19.59
N VAL A 67 -21.15 -1.55 -18.76
CA VAL A 67 -20.44 -1.65 -17.47
C VAL A 67 -18.93 -1.60 -17.67
N CYS A 68 -18.39 -2.32 -18.66
CA CYS A 68 -16.96 -2.29 -18.96
C CYS A 68 -16.49 -0.86 -19.31
N LYS A 69 -17.24 -0.16 -20.17
CA LYS A 69 -16.93 1.21 -20.58
C LYS A 69 -17.04 2.19 -19.41
N GLU A 70 -18.06 2.03 -18.57
CA GLU A 70 -18.24 2.84 -17.36
C GLU A 70 -17.05 2.69 -16.42
N VAL A 71 -16.66 1.44 -16.10
CA VAL A 71 -15.48 1.15 -15.27
C VAL A 71 -14.21 1.76 -15.85
N GLN A 72 -13.98 1.62 -17.16
CA GLN A 72 -12.81 2.20 -17.82
C GLN A 72 -12.80 3.73 -17.75
N THR A 73 -13.96 4.37 -17.91
CA THR A 73 -14.10 5.84 -17.84
C THR A 73 -13.83 6.34 -16.43
N PHE A 74 -14.42 5.70 -15.40
CA PHE A 74 -14.16 6.05 -14.02
C PHE A 74 -12.70 5.81 -13.63
N HIS A 75 -12.10 4.71 -14.09
CA HIS A 75 -10.70 4.42 -13.82
C HIS A 75 -9.78 5.49 -14.42
N GLN A 76 -9.99 5.89 -15.69
CA GLN A 76 -9.21 6.96 -16.32
C GLN A 76 -9.41 8.31 -15.63
N SER A 77 -10.65 8.65 -15.25
CA SER A 77 -10.97 9.87 -14.51
C SER A 77 -10.34 9.88 -13.11
N TYR A 78 -10.35 8.74 -12.40
CA TYR A 78 -9.70 8.62 -11.10
C TYR A 78 -8.18 8.78 -11.23
N MET A 79 -7.57 8.24 -12.29
CA MET A 79 -6.12 8.33 -12.48
C MET A 79 -5.63 9.73 -12.86
N SER A 80 -6.48 10.61 -13.38
CA SER A 80 -6.10 12.00 -13.65
C SER A 80 -6.05 12.86 -12.37
N ALA A 81 -6.92 12.58 -11.40
CA ALA A 81 -6.94 13.23 -10.09
C ALA A 81 -7.30 12.22 -8.98
N PRO A 82 -6.32 11.43 -8.51
CA PRO A 82 -6.58 10.36 -7.54
C PRO A 82 -7.06 10.91 -6.19
N VAL A 83 -8.15 10.33 -5.68
CA VAL A 83 -8.62 10.58 -4.32
C VAL A 83 -7.99 9.53 -3.40
N PHE A 84 -7.05 9.96 -2.55
CA PHE A 84 -6.38 9.08 -1.58
C PHE A 84 -7.16 8.87 -0.28
N GLY A 85 -8.24 9.63 -0.06
CA GLY A 85 -9.07 9.52 1.15
C GLY A 85 -8.45 10.14 2.41
N VAL A 86 -7.32 10.84 2.29
CA VAL A 86 -6.72 11.59 3.40
C VAL A 86 -7.56 12.84 3.67
N GLN A 87 -8.21 12.87 4.83
CA GLN A 87 -8.94 14.03 5.31
C GLN A 87 -8.05 14.83 6.25
N TYR A 88 -8.00 16.14 6.03
CA TYR A 88 -7.27 17.06 6.90
C TYR A 88 -8.22 18.15 7.36
N GLN A 89 -8.35 18.27 8.67
CA GLN A 89 -9.00 19.41 9.31
C GLN A 89 -7.89 20.21 10.00
N LYS A 90 -7.75 21.48 9.63
CA LYS A 90 -6.97 22.40 10.45
C LYS A 90 -7.79 22.66 11.70
N ASP A 91 -7.35 22.12 12.83
CA ASP A 91 -7.79 22.66 14.11
C ASP A 91 -7.30 24.11 14.17
N PHE A 92 -8.22 25.05 13.96
CA PHE A 92 -7.98 26.46 14.19
C PHE A 92 -7.86 26.65 15.71
N VAL A 93 -6.70 26.30 16.26
CA VAL A 93 -6.32 26.75 17.59
C VAL A 93 -6.18 28.26 17.49
N GLY A 94 -7.17 28.95 18.06
CA GLY A 94 -7.28 30.39 18.34
C GLY A 94 -6.33 31.35 17.62
N ALA A 95 -6.92 32.32 16.91
CA ALA A 95 -6.41 33.68 16.70
C ALA A 95 -4.91 33.88 17.00
N GLY A 96 -4.04 33.57 16.02
CA GLY A 96 -2.60 33.73 16.20
C GLY A 96 -1.73 33.20 15.06
N PHE A 97 -2.26 32.37 14.16
CA PHE A 97 -1.52 31.97 12.96
C PHE A 97 -1.80 32.95 11.83
N THR A 98 -0.80 33.77 11.54
CA THR A 98 -0.65 34.55 10.30
C THR A 98 -0.97 33.66 9.10
N SER A 99 -1.67 34.25 8.13
CA SER A 99 -2.00 33.62 6.85
C SER A 99 -0.75 32.95 6.26
N ILE A 100 -0.90 31.81 5.58
CA ILE A 100 0.22 31.15 4.87
C ILE A 100 0.88 32.11 3.86
N GLU A 101 0.15 33.13 3.41
CA GLU A 101 0.64 34.23 2.58
C GLU A 101 1.74 35.08 3.26
N ASP A 102 1.81 35.11 4.60
CA ASP A 102 2.86 35.81 5.35
C ASP A 102 4.10 34.93 5.64
N LEU A 103 4.08 33.65 5.25
CA LEU A 103 5.22 32.72 5.33
C LEU A 103 5.96 32.62 3.99
N GLU A 104 5.87 33.65 3.14
CA GLU A 104 6.92 33.90 2.13
C GLU A 104 8.20 34.38 2.85
N GLU A 105 8.78 33.53 3.68
CA GLU A 105 10.23 33.58 3.86
C GLU A 105 10.82 33.32 2.49
N LYS A 106 11.29 34.40 1.84
CA LYS A 106 12.22 34.29 0.73
C LYS A 106 13.22 33.21 1.14
N PRO A 107 13.39 32.12 0.36
CA PRO A 107 14.46 31.19 0.67
C PRO A 107 15.72 32.03 0.71
N GLU A 108 16.30 32.22 1.90
CA GLU A 108 17.67 32.69 1.98
C GLU A 108 18.44 31.72 1.11
N GLN A 109 19.02 32.25 0.03
CA GLN A 109 20.02 31.54 -0.73
C GLN A 109 21.24 31.44 0.20
N ASP A 110 21.15 30.59 1.21
CA ASP A 110 22.34 29.98 1.76
C ASP A 110 22.95 29.26 0.57
N ASP A 111 24.10 29.76 0.12
CA ASP A 111 24.96 29.10 -0.84
C ASP A 111 25.31 27.73 -0.25
N VAL A 112 24.43 26.75 -0.46
CA VAL A 112 24.68 25.36 -0.11
C VAL A 112 25.83 24.95 -1.01
N VAL A 113 27.04 25.00 -0.46
CA VAL A 113 28.22 24.39 -1.06
C VAL A 113 27.87 22.93 -1.23
N ILE A 114 27.47 22.55 -2.45
CA ILE A 114 27.24 21.17 -2.83
C ILE A 114 28.61 20.50 -2.70
N ASP A 115 28.82 19.83 -1.57
CA ASP A 115 29.98 19.01 -1.35
C ASP A 115 29.92 17.89 -2.39
N ASN A 116 30.64 18.06 -3.51
CA ASN A 116 30.82 17.06 -4.58
C ASN A 116 31.63 15.84 -4.09
N LYS A 117 31.62 15.54 -2.79
CA LYS A 117 32.04 14.25 -2.28
C LYS A 117 31.12 13.19 -2.88
N PRO A 118 31.66 12.06 -3.35
CA PRO A 118 30.83 10.95 -3.76
C PRO A 118 29.88 10.63 -2.61
N MET A 119 28.57 10.77 -2.88
CA MET A 119 27.48 10.46 -1.96
C MET A 119 27.83 9.13 -1.29
N ARG A 120 27.94 9.12 0.05
CA ARG A 120 28.14 7.86 0.79
C ARG A 120 27.08 6.89 0.29
N VAL A 121 27.53 5.70 -0.08
CA VAL A 121 26.79 4.70 -0.87
C VAL A 121 25.49 4.24 -0.20
N ASP A 122 25.23 4.64 1.04
CA ASP A 122 23.95 4.37 1.68
C ASP A 122 23.53 5.49 2.66
N ALA A 123 22.76 6.46 2.15
CA ALA A 123 22.11 7.47 2.98
C ALA A 123 21.05 6.86 3.91
N PHE A 124 20.48 5.69 3.57
CA PHE A 124 19.49 5.00 4.39
C PHE A 124 20.11 4.38 5.64
N ALA A 125 21.41 4.08 5.60
CA ALA A 125 22.15 3.55 6.75
C ALA A 125 22.05 4.40 8.02
N ALA A 126 21.95 5.73 7.87
CA ALA A 126 21.81 6.65 8.99
C ALA A 126 20.41 6.64 9.62
N TYR A 127 19.41 6.05 8.96
CA TYR A 127 18.01 6.06 9.37
C TYR A 127 17.48 4.66 9.72
N PHE A 128 18.33 3.63 9.78
CA PHE A 128 17.88 2.34 10.29
C PHE A 128 17.50 2.44 11.77
N SER A 129 16.27 2.02 12.09
CA SER A 129 15.78 1.99 13.48
C SER A 129 16.54 0.99 14.34
N ASP A 130 17.01 -0.10 13.74
CA ASP A 130 17.91 -1.07 14.34
C ASP A 130 19.31 -0.93 13.73
N ASN A 131 20.35 -1.20 14.52
CA ASN A 131 21.75 -1.14 14.06
C ASN A 131 22.12 -2.27 13.08
N SER A 132 21.13 -2.93 12.49
CA SER A 132 21.24 -4.04 11.55
C SER A 132 20.77 -3.61 10.16
N GLY A 133 21.49 -2.68 9.54
CA GLY A 133 21.17 -2.17 8.20
C GLY A 133 21.19 -3.20 7.07
N THR A 134 21.62 -4.43 7.34
CA THR A 134 21.77 -5.51 6.35
C THR A 134 21.54 -6.91 6.92
N ALA A 135 21.09 -7.06 8.17
CA ALA A 135 20.81 -8.41 8.67
C ALA A 135 19.47 -8.85 8.08
N GLU A 136 19.51 -9.78 7.12
CA GLU A 136 18.34 -10.56 6.73
C GLU A 136 17.64 -11.03 8.02
N GLN A 137 16.35 -10.70 8.16
CA GLN A 137 15.54 -11.20 9.27
C GLN A 137 15.69 -12.72 9.30
N ARG A 138 16.21 -13.27 10.40
CA ARG A 138 16.45 -14.71 10.49
C ARG A 138 15.11 -15.42 10.56
N ALA A 139 15.08 -16.68 10.14
CA ALA A 139 13.86 -17.47 10.11
C ALA A 139 13.20 -17.52 11.49
N ILE A 140 11.86 -17.43 11.51
CA ILE A 140 11.07 -17.61 12.73
C ILE A 140 10.98 -19.12 13.03
N VAL A 141 11.35 -19.53 14.23
CA VAL A 141 11.35 -20.92 14.71
C VAL A 141 10.59 -21.04 16.02
N TYR A 142 10.04 -22.22 16.32
CA TYR A 142 9.41 -22.47 17.61
C TYR A 142 10.46 -22.74 18.68
N SER A 143 10.40 -22.03 19.81
CA SER A 143 11.22 -22.28 20.99
C SER A 143 10.47 -23.18 21.96
N GLU A 144 10.97 -24.39 22.20
CA GLU A 144 10.40 -25.29 23.20
C GLU A 144 10.58 -24.77 24.63
N GLU A 145 11.69 -24.06 24.90
CA GLU A 145 12.00 -23.50 26.22
C GLU A 145 11.00 -22.42 26.63
N LEU A 146 10.61 -21.55 25.69
CA LEU A 146 9.67 -20.46 25.95
C LEU A 146 8.23 -20.77 25.55
N GLY A 147 7.99 -21.81 24.75
CA GLY A 147 6.67 -22.15 24.23
C GLY A 147 6.12 -21.16 23.20
N VAL A 148 6.98 -20.39 22.53
CA VAL A 148 6.59 -19.33 21.58
C VAL A 148 7.45 -19.36 20.32
N ALA A 149 6.96 -18.72 19.26
CA ALA A 149 7.74 -18.48 18.05
C ALA A 149 8.76 -17.34 18.30
N VAL A 150 10.04 -17.60 18.02
CA VAL A 150 11.15 -16.65 18.17
C VAL A 150 11.96 -16.57 16.89
N GLU A 151 12.67 -15.47 16.69
CA GLU A 151 13.69 -15.41 15.63
C GLU A 151 14.80 -16.43 15.93
N CYS A 152 15.27 -17.16 14.91
CA CYS A 152 16.35 -18.13 15.06
C CYS A 152 17.62 -17.49 15.63
N LEU A 153 18.18 -18.12 16.67
CA LEU A 153 19.37 -17.62 17.36
C LEU A 153 20.61 -17.59 16.45
N LYS A 154 21.56 -16.71 16.78
CA LYS A 154 22.85 -16.72 16.10
C LYS A 154 23.56 -18.03 16.45
N PRO A 155 24.30 -18.63 15.50
CA PRO A 155 25.08 -19.84 15.79
C PRO A 155 25.96 -19.64 17.04
N GLY A 156 25.90 -20.60 17.96
CA GLY A 156 26.69 -20.58 19.20
C GLY A 156 26.09 -19.81 20.37
N PHE A 157 24.89 -19.22 20.24
CA PHE A 157 24.15 -18.62 21.35
C PHE A 157 22.97 -19.49 21.78
N THR A 158 22.75 -19.58 23.08
CA THR A 158 21.52 -20.12 23.67
C THR A 158 20.61 -18.98 24.17
N MET A 159 19.33 -19.27 24.42
CA MET A 159 18.40 -18.28 24.98
C MET A 159 18.88 -17.75 26.33
N LYS A 160 19.46 -18.64 27.14
CA LYS A 160 20.01 -18.29 28.45
C LYS A 160 21.20 -17.33 28.34
N ASP A 161 22.05 -17.49 27.34
CA ASP A 161 23.19 -16.59 27.10
C ASP A 161 22.74 -15.18 26.74
N LEU A 162 21.61 -15.05 26.04
CA LEU A 162 21.03 -13.75 25.69
C LEU A 162 20.28 -13.09 26.85
N TRP A 163 19.74 -13.89 27.77
CA TRP A 163 18.98 -13.39 28.91
C TRP A 163 19.85 -13.03 30.12
N SER A 164 20.92 -13.80 30.34
CA SER A 164 21.77 -13.65 31.52
C SER A 164 22.74 -12.48 31.33
N ILE A 165 22.76 -11.55 32.28
CA ILE A 165 23.77 -10.49 32.33
C ILE A 165 24.91 -10.97 33.22
N SER A 166 26.08 -11.25 32.67
CA SER A 166 27.31 -11.43 33.44
C SER A 166 27.87 -10.04 33.77
N LEU A 167 27.63 -9.58 35.00
CA LEU A 167 28.35 -8.46 35.61
C LEU A 167 29.58 -9.05 36.30
N ASP A 168 30.77 -8.82 35.72
CA ASP A 168 32.04 -8.86 36.47
C ASP A 168 32.30 -7.50 37.12
#